data_AF-A0A662H1S1-F1
#
_entry.id   AF-A0A662H1S1-F1
#
_cell.length_a   1.000
_cell.length_b   1.000
_cell.length_c   1.000
_cell.angle_alpha   90.00
_cell.angle_beta   90.00
_cell.angle_gamma   90.00
#
_symmetry.space_group_name_H-M   'P 1'
#
loop_
_entity.id
_entity.type
_entity.pdbx_description
1 polymer ?
#
loop_
_entity_poly.entity_id
_entity_poly.type
_entity_poly.pdbx_seq_one_letter_code
_entity_poly.pdbx_strand_id
1 'polypeptide(L)' 'MSGEGKHSPKHLKFLDSFKKDNCYYEAYLLVNGKVMMIDEEGGIIFFGGEKEYFHYKEKILSKGS' A
#
# COMPACT_ATOMS: atom_id res chain seq x y z
N MET A 1 -13.50 -19.66 -23.62
CA MET A 1 -14.49 -18.70 -23.07
C MET A 1 -13.76 -17.87 -22.03
N SER A 2 -13.46 -16.62 -22.34
CA SER A 2 -12.75 -15.69 -21.44
C SER A 2 -13.79 -14.97 -20.60
N GLY A 3 -14.15 -15.58 -19.47
CA GLY A 3 -14.99 -14.96 -18.47
C GLY A 3 -14.22 -13.93 -17.66
N GLU A 4 -14.98 -12.93 -17.19
CA GLU A 4 -14.67 -12.02 -16.08
C GLU A 4 -13.99 -10.70 -16.47
N GLY A 5 -14.86 -9.68 -16.61
CA GLY A 5 -14.48 -8.29 -16.76
C GLY A 5 -13.62 -7.83 -15.61
N LYS A 6 -12.37 -7.47 -15.91
CA LYS A 6 -11.47 -6.85 -14.95
C LYS A 6 -11.90 -5.39 -14.76
N HIS A 7 -12.90 -5.16 -13.91
CA HIS A 7 -13.08 -3.88 -13.27
C HIS A 7 -11.85 -3.64 -12.38
N SER A 8 -10.80 -3.03 -12.94
CA SER A 8 -9.79 -2.36 -12.13
C SER A 8 -10.55 -1.48 -11.14
N PRO A 9 -10.29 -1.59 -9.82
CA PRO A 9 -11.04 -0.82 -8.85
C PRO A 9 -10.91 0.66 -9.22
N LYS A 10 -12.01 1.31 -9.62
CA LYS A 10 -12.00 2.71 -10.07
C LYS A 10 -11.45 3.66 -9.00
N HIS A 11 -11.39 3.19 -7.75
CA HIS A 11 -11.08 3.98 -6.57
C HIS A 11 -9.70 3.71 -5.96
N LEU A 12 -8.97 2.70 -6.45
CA LEU A 12 -7.69 2.27 -5.91
C LEU A 12 -6.67 2.10 -7.03
N LYS A 13 -5.52 2.75 -6.90
CA LYS A 13 -4.37 2.54 -7.77
C LYS A 13 -3.26 1.91 -6.94
N PHE A 14 -2.76 0.75 -7.36
CA PHE A 14 -1.56 0.16 -6.76
C PHE A 14 -0.41 1.15 -6.82
N LEU A 15 0.26 1.37 -5.68
CA LEU A 15 1.35 2.32 -5.54
C LEU A 15 2.69 1.58 -5.43
N ASP A 16 2.79 0.65 -4.48
CA ASP A 16 4.05 0.03 -4.08
C ASP A 16 3.81 -1.22 -3.22
N SER A 17 4.82 -2.07 -3.06
CA SER A 17 4.79 -3.16 -2.09
C SER A 17 6.19 -3.46 -1.56
N PHE A 18 6.29 -3.95 -0.32
CA PHE A 18 7.58 -4.29 0.28
C PHE A 18 7.43 -5.36 1.37
N LYS A 19 8.56 -5.97 1.75
CA LYS A 19 8.64 -6.92 2.88
C LYS A 19 9.45 -6.32 4.01
N LYS A 20 9.00 -6.55 5.24
CA LYS A 20 9.75 -6.27 6.47
C LYS A 20 9.39 -7.30 7.53
N ASP A 21 10.38 -7.85 8.22
CA ASP A 21 10.20 -8.78 9.35
C ASP A 21 9.26 -9.95 9.03
N ASN A 22 9.41 -10.54 7.83
CA ASN A 22 8.57 -11.61 7.29
C ASN A 22 7.10 -11.24 7.01
N CYS A 23 6.72 -9.97 7.15
CA CYS A 23 5.40 -9.44 6.80
C CYS A 23 5.43 -8.75 5.43
N TYR A 24 4.47 -9.05 4.56
CA TYR A 24 4.27 -8.34 3.29
C TYR A 24 3.32 -7.16 3.45
N TYR A 25 3.64 -6.06 2.78
CA TYR A 25 2.85 -4.83 2.78
C TYR A 25 2.53 -4.42 1.34
N GLU A 26 1.29 -4.01 1.11
CA GLU A 26 0.84 -3.38 -0.13
C GLU A 26 0.35 -1.96 0.15
N ALA A 27 0.67 -1.02 -0.74
CA ALA A 27 0.20 0.34 -0.67
C ALA A 27 -0.62 0.71 -1.91
N TYR A 28 -1.69 1.45 -1.68
CA TYR A 28 -2.65 1.89 -2.69
C TYR A 28 -2.90 3.39 -2.58
N LEU A 29 -2.82 4.10 -3.70
CA LEU A 29 -3.25 5.48 -3.83
C LEU A 29 -4.78 5.52 -4.01
N LEU A 30 -5.44 6.26 -3.13
CA LEU A 30 -6.88 6.50 -3.16
C LEU A 30 -7.20 7.69 -4.08
N VAL A 31 -8.43 7.74 -4.58
CA VAL A 31 -8.92 8.86 -5.44
C VAL A 31 -8.85 10.24 -4.80
N ASN A 32 -8.79 10.32 -3.46
CA ASN A 32 -8.67 11.58 -2.72
C ASN A 32 -7.20 11.98 -2.45
N GLY A 33 -6.23 11.29 -3.05
CA GLY A 33 -4.80 11.57 -2.89
C GLY A 33 -4.17 10.98 -1.62
N LYS A 34 -4.95 10.33 -0.76
CA LYS A 34 -4.44 9.60 0.42
C LYS A 34 -3.84 8.26 0.01
N VAL A 35 -3.00 7.70 0.86
CA VAL A 35 -2.44 6.36 0.67
C VAL A 35 -2.97 5.42 1.76
N MET A 36 -3.37 4.23 1.36
CA MET A 36 -3.72 3.13 2.26
C MET A 36 -2.65 2.05 2.14
N MET A 37 -2.04 1.68 3.25
CA MET A 37 -1.16 0.52 3.34
C MET A 37 -1.86 -0.59 4.11
N ILE A 38 -1.79 -1.80 3.60
CA ILE A 38 -2.32 -3.01 4.22
C ILE A 38 -1.20 -4.02 4.42
N ASP A 39 -1.18 -4.68 5.58
CA ASP A 39 -0.33 -5.83 5.84
C ASP A 39 -1.08 -7.16 5.62
N GLU A 40 -0.35 -8.27 5.58
CA GLU A 40 -0.92 -9.61 5.36
C GLU A 40 -1.86 -10.09 6.47
N GLU A 41 -1.82 -9.48 7.66
CA GLU A 41 -2.74 -9.78 8.78
C GLU A 41 -4.03 -8.93 8.71
N GLY A 42 -4.13 -8.02 7.73
CA GLY A 42 -5.27 -7.13 7.54
C GLY A 42 -5.18 -5.84 8.35
N GLY A 43 -4.04 -5.52 8.96
CA GLY A 43 -3.75 -4.22 9.55
C GLY A 43 -3.70 -3.14 8.47
N ILE A 44 -4.33 -2.00 8.74
CA ILE A 44 -4.48 -0.91 7.78
C ILE A 44 -3.95 0.39 8.37
N ILE A 45 -3.12 1.10 7.61
CA ILE A 45 -2.64 2.44 7.94
C ILE A 45 -3.00 3.40 6.81
N PHE A 46 -3.54 4.56 7.17
CA PHE A 46 -3.83 5.64 6.23
C PHE A 46 -2.82 6.77 6.38
N PHE A 47 -2.35 7.28 5.24
CA PHE A 47 -1.46 8.43 5.15
C PHE A 47 -2.16 9.57 4.41
N GLY A 48 -1.82 10.81 4.74
CA GLY A 48 -2.31 12.00 4.08
C GLY A 48 -1.89 12.10 2.60
N GLY A 49 -0.83 11.41 2.20
CA GLY A 49 -0.42 11.25 0.81
C GLY A 49 0.91 10.50 0.65
N GLU A 50 1.40 10.43 -0.58
CA GLU A 50 2.59 9.64 -0.96
C GLU A 50 3.85 10.04 -0.19
N LYS A 51 4.08 11.34 0.04
CA LYS A 51 5.27 11.83 0.76
C LYS A 51 5.32 11.29 2.20
N GLU A 52 4.20 11.29 2.90
CA GLU A 52 4.10 10.78 4.26
C GLU A 52 4.29 9.25 4.28
N TYR A 53 3.69 8.55 3.32
CA TYR A 53 3.87 7.12 3.13
C TYR A 53 5.34 6.74 2.92
N PHE A 54 6.03 7.38 1.97
CA PHE A 54 7.43 7.05 1.66
C PHE A 54 8.36 7.36 2.85
N HIS A 55 8.12 8.47 3.55
CA HIS A 55 8.86 8.77 4.77
C HIS A 55 8.66 7.72 5.87
N TYR A 56 7.42 7.22 6.03
CA TYR A 56 7.13 6.12 6.94
C TYR A 56 7.83 4.83 6.51
N LYS A 57 7.75 4.46 5.22
CA LYS A 57 8.42 3.28 4.65
C LYS A 57 9.92 3.31 4.89
N GLU A 58 10.59 4.43 4.60
CA GLU A 58 12.02 4.62 4.88
C GLU A 58 12.34 4.42 6.36
N LYS A 59 11.54 5.02 7.26
CA LYS A 59 11.72 4.91 8.71
C LYS A 59 11.57 3.48 9.22
N ILE A 60 10.65 2.69 8.68
CA ILE A 60 10.51 1.30 9.11
C ILE A 60 11.58 0.42 8.48
N LEU A 61 11.96 0.62 7.22
CA LEU A 61 13.00 -0.19 6.59
C LEU A 61 14.39 0.08 7.17
N SER A 62 14.65 1.31 7.63
CA SER A 62 15.91 1.66 8.31
C SER A 62 16.02 1.12 9.75
N LYS A 63 14.89 0.80 10.40
CA LYS A 63 14.86 0.30 11.80
C LYS A 63 15.22 -1.18 11.95
N GLY A 64 16.06 -1.74 11.09
CA GLY A 64 16.44 -3.15 11.09
C GLY A 64 17.90 -3.43 10.69
N SER A 65 18.76 -2.40 10.70
CA SER A 65 20.21 -2.52 10.54
C SER A 65 20.91 -2.51 11.90
#